data_AF-A0A8C3WG39-F1
#
_entry.id   AF-A0A8C3WG39-F1
#
_cell.length_a   1.000
_cell.length_b   1.000
_cell.length_c   1.000
_cell.angle_alpha   90.00
_cell.angle_beta   90.00
_cell.angle_gamma   90.00
#
_symmetry.space_group_name_H-M   'P 1'
#
loop_
_entity.id
_entity.type
_entity.pdbx_description
1 polymer ?
#
loop_
_entity_poly.entity_id
_entity_poly.type
_entity_poly.pdbx_seq_one_letter_code
_entity_poly.pdbx_strand_id
1 'polypeptide(L)' 'MPTQLETAMDIMIRTFHRYSCKEGDRFKLNKGELKMLLQQELTDFLSVTRYFMLCW' A
#
# COMPACT_ATOMS: atom_id res chain seq x y z
N MET A 1 -21.20 5.09 -14.14
CA MET A 1 -20.15 5.81 -13.40
C MET A 1 -19.93 5.06 -12.10
N PRO A 2 -18.73 4.52 -11.86
CA PRO A 2 -18.44 3.87 -10.59
C PRO A 2 -18.56 4.91 -9.46
N THR A 3 -19.08 4.49 -8.33
CA THR A 3 -19.11 5.26 -7.10
C THR A 3 -17.69 5.53 -6.60
N GLN A 4 -17.54 6.49 -5.69
CA GLN A 4 -16.25 6.77 -5.05
C GLN A 4 -15.70 5.52 -4.34
N LEU A 5 -16.58 4.73 -3.71
CA LEU A 5 -16.19 3.51 -3.02
C LEU A 5 -15.74 2.41 -3.99
N GLU A 6 -16.46 2.19 -5.09
CA GLU A 6 -16.06 1.21 -6.11
C GLU A 6 -14.71 1.58 -6.73
N THR A 7 -14.48 2.87 -6.97
CA THR A 7 -13.20 3.37 -7.49
C THR A 7 -12.06 3.16 -6.49
N ALA A 8 -12.30 3.46 -5.21
CA ALA A 8 -11.31 3.25 -4.16
C ALA A 8 -10.94 1.76 -3.99
N MET A 9 -11.93 0.88 -4.04
CA MET A 9 -11.72 -0.58 -3.96
C MET A 9 -10.96 -1.11 -5.18
N ASP A 10 -11.29 -0.67 -6.39
CA ASP A 10 -10.56 -1.05 -7.61
C ASP A 10 -9.09 -0.61 -7.54
N ILE A 11 -8.83 0.62 -7.09
CA ILE A 11 -7.46 1.12 -6.87
C ILE A 11 -6.72 0.24 -5.85
N MET A 12 -7.34 -0.05 -4.70
CA MET A 12 -6.72 -0.87 -3.66
C MET A 12 -6.36 -2.28 -4.15
N ILE A 13 -7.27 -2.93 -4.90
CA ILE A 13 -7.06 -4.27 -5.46
C ILE A 13 -5.93 -4.26 -6.49
N ARG A 14 -5.90 -3.28 -7.40
CA ARG A 14 -4.85 -3.16 -8.42
C ARG A 14 -3.49 -2.88 -7.80
N THR A 15 -3.43 -1.97 -6.83
CA THR A 15 -2.22 -1.68 -6.08
C THR A 15 -1.74 -2.94 -5.38
N PHE A 16 -2.60 -3.66 -4.66
CA PHE A 16 -2.23 -4.93 -4.02
C PHE A 16 -1.62 -5.92 -5.02
N HIS A 17 -2.29 -6.19 -6.14
CA HIS A 17 -1.82 -7.14 -7.15
C HIS A 17 -0.51 -6.73 -7.81
N ARG A 18 -0.27 -5.42 -8.01
CA ARG A 18 0.98 -4.90 -8.57
C ARG A 18 2.19 -5.28 -7.70
N TYR A 19 2.02 -5.31 -6.39
CA TYR A 19 3.10 -5.62 -5.45
C TYR A 19 3.17 -7.11 -5.07
N SER A 20 2.05 -7.85 -5.03
CA SER A 20 2.02 -9.28 -4.65
C SER A 20 2.49 -10.23 -5.76
N CYS A 21 2.52 -9.81 -7.01
CA CYS A 21 2.92 -10.67 -8.14
C CYS A 21 4.45 -10.74 -8.35
N LYS A 22 5.27 -10.14 -7.47
CA LYS A 22 6.72 -10.07 -7.69
C LYS A 22 7.44 -11.34 -7.28
N GLU A 23 7.10 -11.93 -6.13
CA GLU A 23 7.80 -13.11 -5.62
C GLU A 23 6.83 -14.11 -4.95
N GLY A 24 6.61 -15.27 -5.59
CA GLY A 24 5.86 -16.37 -4.99
C GLY A 24 4.33 -16.26 -5.16
N ASP A 25 3.59 -16.18 -4.06
CA ASP A 25 2.13 -16.27 -4.01
C ASP A 25 1.44 -14.93 -4.29
N ARG A 26 0.90 -14.76 -5.50
CA ARG A 26 0.21 -13.55 -5.98
C ARG A 26 -1.01 -13.11 -5.15
N PHE A 27 -1.47 -13.94 -4.21
CA PHE A 27 -2.61 -13.62 -3.34
C PHE A 27 -2.18 -13.11 -1.96
N LYS A 28 -0.87 -12.98 -1.69
CA LYS A 28 -0.33 -12.48 -0.43
C LYS A 28 0.79 -11.48 -0.71
N LEU A 29 0.98 -10.53 0.21
CA LEU A 29 2.17 -9.72 0.25
C LEU A 29 3.11 -10.29 1.29
N ASN A 30 4.34 -10.58 0.89
CA ASN A 30 5.39 -10.88 1.85
C ASN A 30 5.89 -9.58 2.53
N LYS A 31 6.72 -9.72 3.55
CA LYS A 31 7.24 -8.57 4.32
C LYS A 31 7.96 -7.54 3.45
N GLY A 32 8.70 -7.99 2.43
CA GLY A 32 9.41 -7.11 1.50
C GLY A 32 8.46 -6.38 0.55
N GLU A 33 7.51 -7.10 -0.03
CA GLU A 33 6.50 -6.54 -0.94
C GLU A 33 5.61 -5.52 -0.22
N LEU A 34 5.15 -5.83 1.00
CA LEU A 34 4.38 -4.89 1.81
C LEU A 34 5.20 -3.64 2.14
N LYS A 35 6.47 -3.80 2.55
CA LYS A 35 7.35 -2.66 2.82
C LYS A 35 7.48 -1.75 1.59
N MET A 36 7.63 -2.33 0.41
CA MET A 36 7.73 -1.56 -0.83
C MET A 36 6.43 -0.86 -1.20
N LEU A 37 5.27 -1.51 -1.05
CA LEU A 37 3.95 -0.89 -1.25
C LEU A 37 3.78 0.33 -0.34
N LEU A 38 4.03 0.16 0.97
CA LEU A 38 3.90 1.24 1.94
C LEU A 38 4.86 2.40 1.64
N GLN A 39 6.10 2.09 1.24
CA GLN A 39 7.10 3.11 0.92
C GLN A 39 6.83 3.87 -0.38
N GLN A 40 6.19 3.26 -1.37
CA GLN A 40 5.98 3.87 -2.69
C GLN A 40 4.60 4.54 -2.83
N GLU A 41 3.56 3.95 -2.27
CA GLU A 41 2.18 4.42 -2.42
C GLU A 41 1.71 5.25 -1.21
N LEU A 42 2.35 5.06 -0.04
CA LEU A 42 1.95 5.66 1.24
C LEU A 42 3.09 6.41 1.93
N THR A 43 4.07 6.91 1.17
CA THR A 43 5.26 7.60 1.70
C THR A 43 4.92 8.74 2.66
N ASP A 44 3.94 9.57 2.29
CA ASP A 44 3.52 10.73 3.08
C ASP A 44 2.78 10.30 4.36
N PHE A 45 1.99 9.22 4.27
CA PHE A 45 1.33 8.66 5.46
C PHE A 45 2.35 8.17 6.49
N LEU A 46 3.41 7.48 6.03
CA LEU A 46 4.49 7.00 6.90
C LEU A 46 5.37 8.13 7.44
N SER A 47 5.55 9.22 6.69
CA SER A 47 6.36 10.36 7.14
C SER A 47 5.68 11.05 8.33
N VAL A 48 4.36 11.23 8.29
CA VAL A 48 3.56 11.76 9.41
C VAL A 48 3.74 10.94 10.67
N THR A 49 3.78 9.61 10.57
CA THR A 49 4.02 8.73 11.73
C THR A 49 5.41 8.92 12.34
N ARG A 50 6.43 9.19 11.51
CA ARG A 50 7.80 9.46 11.99
C ARG A 50 7.91 10.84 12.66
N TYR A 51 7.21 11.85 12.17
CA TYR A 51 7.17 13.16 12.83
C TYR A 51 6.45 13.08 14.19
N PHE A 52 5.40 12.27 14.30
CA PHE A 52 4.70 12.05 15.57
C PHE A 52 5.60 11.42 16.64
N MET A 53 6.53 10.56 16.23
CA MET A 53 7.49 9.89 17.12
C MET A 53 8.75 10.74 17.40
N LEU A 54 9.01 11.80 16.63
CA LEU A 54 10.10 12.76 16.86
C LEU A 54 9.68 13.92 17.79
N CYS A 55 8.37 14.15 17.95
CA CYS A 55 7.80 15.14 18.87
C CYS A 55 7.45 14.54 20.25
N TRP A 56 7.88 13.32 20.55
CA TRP A 56 7.74 12.65 21.85
C TRP A 56 9.09 12.10 22.29
#